data_AF-A0A930UCI3-F1
#
_entry.id   AF-A0A930UCI3-F1
#
_cell.length_a   1.000
_cell.length_b   1.000
_cell.length_c   1.000
_cell.angle_alpha   90.00
_cell.angle_beta   90.00
_cell.angle_gamma   90.00
#
_symmetry.space_group_name_H-M   'P 1'
#
loop_
_entity.id
_entity.type
_entity.pdbx_description
1 polymer ?
#
loop_
_entity_poly.entity_id
_entity_poly.type
_entity_poly.pdbx_seq_one_letter_code
_entity_poly.pdbx_strand_id
1 'polypeptide(L)'
;MNTMNFGNTGGFPMSTRILDELQTAFSIFNALGAIAGDKTIISGCVTTGSIVSPGVVCINGEVLEFRGGTAQTKVKIVEVVENLLFEDNISKPVIKTRYVTFGTGVGAMDWVDFKAGFPTKNIDTLVARITALEARPLVGNIPIDLIALWGRPANEIPPLWVEYIGLAGRTPVGFSATDADFDVVGKVGGAKSKTLSIGNLPKHKFTYKKAVPGRGYKPENTDFPLGSLQDADTNELGNDESFSLLNPYRVVHFIQYKGV
;
A
#
# COMPACT_ATOMS: atom_id res chain seq x y z
N MET A 1 -47.55 -1.88 -14.58
CA MET A 1 -48.11 -0.52 -14.37
C MET A 1 -49.59 -0.61 -14.64
N ASN A 2 -50.43 -0.02 -13.79
CA ASN A 2 -51.88 -0.03 -13.98
C ASN A 2 -52.24 0.97 -15.08
N THR A 3 -53.10 0.57 -16.01
CA THR A 3 -53.57 1.42 -17.10
C THR A 3 -55.04 1.72 -16.92
N MET A 4 -55.42 3.00 -16.93
CA MET A 4 -56.82 3.42 -16.88
C MET A 4 -57.28 3.87 -18.26
N ASN A 5 -58.42 3.35 -18.72
CA ASN A 5 -59.05 3.81 -19.95
C ASN A 5 -60.04 4.95 -19.63
N PHE A 6 -59.64 6.19 -19.92
CA PHE A 6 -60.47 7.37 -19.71
C PHE A 6 -61.45 7.64 -20.87
N GLY A 7 -61.18 7.07 -22.05
CA GLY A 7 -61.90 7.38 -23.30
C GLY A 7 -63.09 6.46 -23.57
N ASN A 8 -63.92 6.16 -22.56
CA ASN A 8 -65.09 5.31 -22.75
C ASN A 8 -66.31 6.13 -23.21
N THR A 9 -67.02 5.62 -24.21
CA THR A 9 -68.29 6.18 -24.68
C THR A 9 -69.33 6.05 -23.57
N GLY A 10 -70.00 7.15 -23.19
CA GLY A 10 -70.95 7.17 -22.05
C GLY A 10 -70.47 7.93 -20.81
N GLY A 11 -69.24 8.46 -20.83
CA GLY A 11 -68.68 9.29 -19.74
C GLY A 11 -67.76 8.50 -18.80
N PHE A 12 -66.94 9.22 -18.04
CA PHE A 12 -65.98 8.63 -17.10
C PHE A 12 -66.44 8.87 -15.65
N PRO A 13 -66.60 7.83 -14.82
CA PRO A 13 -67.02 7.99 -13.44
C PRO A 13 -65.87 8.53 -12.57
N MET A 14 -65.86 9.84 -12.36
CA MET A 14 -64.89 10.51 -11.49
C MET A 14 -65.28 10.30 -10.02
N SER A 15 -64.61 9.36 -9.36
CA SER A 15 -64.81 9.06 -7.93
C SER A 15 -63.49 9.11 -7.17
N THR A 16 -63.57 9.28 -5.85
CA THR A 16 -62.40 9.26 -4.96
C THR A 16 -61.59 7.96 -5.08
N ARG A 17 -62.24 6.83 -5.34
CA ARG A 17 -61.58 5.55 -5.62
C ARG A 17 -60.65 5.63 -6.84
N ILE A 18 -61.11 6.24 -7.93
CA ILE A 18 -60.28 6.37 -9.15
C ILE A 18 -59.09 7.30 -8.91
N LEU A 19 -59.28 8.37 -8.15
CA LEU A 19 -58.19 9.26 -7.76
C LEU A 19 -57.17 8.55 -6.85
N ASP A 20 -57.63 7.69 -5.94
CA ASP A 20 -56.76 6.88 -5.08
C ASP A 20 -55.97 5.83 -5.88
N GLU A 21 -56.59 5.22 -6.89
CA GLU A 21 -55.90 4.32 -7.81
C GLU A 21 -54.84 5.06 -8.65
N LEU A 22 -55.12 6.31 -9.06
CA LEU A 22 -54.12 7.17 -9.70
C LEU A 22 -52.96 7.49 -8.75
N GLN A 23 -53.27 7.72 -7.46
CA GLN A 23 -52.23 7.95 -6.46
C GLN A 23 -51.34 6.73 -6.24
N THR A 24 -51.95 5.57 -6.14
CA THR A 24 -51.23 4.30 -6.03
C THR A 24 -50.38 4.06 -7.27
N ALA A 25 -50.87 4.38 -8.48
CA ALA A 25 -50.13 4.17 -9.71
C ALA A 25 -48.83 4.99 -9.79
N PHE A 26 -48.79 6.23 -9.31
CA PHE A 26 -47.55 7.03 -9.31
C PHE A 26 -46.57 6.63 -8.21
N SER A 27 -47.05 5.97 -7.14
CA SER A 27 -46.19 5.59 -6.01
C SER A 27 -45.05 4.65 -6.42
N ILE A 28 -45.23 3.88 -7.50
CA ILE A 28 -44.22 2.96 -8.05
C ILE A 28 -42.93 3.67 -8.46
N PHE A 29 -42.98 4.96 -8.81
CA PHE A 29 -41.78 5.71 -9.21
C PHE A 29 -40.82 5.94 -8.05
N ASN A 30 -41.30 5.88 -6.80
CA ASN A 30 -40.42 5.92 -5.63
C ASN A 30 -39.45 4.72 -5.61
N ALA A 31 -39.86 3.56 -6.14
CA ALA A 31 -38.98 2.40 -6.24
C ALA A 31 -37.75 2.64 -7.13
N LEU A 32 -37.80 3.60 -8.07
CA LEU A 32 -36.64 3.98 -8.86
C LEU A 32 -35.56 4.67 -8.02
N GLY A 33 -35.93 5.32 -6.91
CA GLY A 33 -35.00 5.89 -5.94
C GLY A 33 -34.10 4.83 -5.30
N ALA A 34 -34.55 3.57 -5.22
CA ALA A 34 -33.76 2.46 -4.70
C ALA A 34 -32.52 2.16 -5.55
N ILE A 35 -32.51 2.54 -6.85
CA ILE A 35 -31.34 2.39 -7.73
C ILE A 35 -30.19 3.27 -7.24
N ALA A 36 -30.51 4.48 -6.75
CA ALA A 36 -29.52 5.41 -6.23
C ALA A 36 -29.08 5.05 -4.80
N GLY A 37 -29.96 4.39 -4.04
CA GLY A 37 -29.75 3.99 -2.65
C GLY A 37 -30.39 4.96 -1.64
N ASP A 38 -30.42 4.54 -0.38
CA ASP A 38 -30.93 5.38 0.71
C ASP A 38 -30.00 6.58 0.97
N LYS A 39 -30.56 7.68 1.50
CA LYS A 39 -29.87 8.96 1.75
C LYS A 39 -29.03 9.41 0.55
N THR A 40 -29.64 9.47 -0.62
CA THR A 40 -28.94 9.83 -1.85
C THR A 40 -29.53 11.09 -2.47
N ILE A 41 -28.67 12.03 -2.88
CA ILE A 41 -29.06 13.20 -3.66
C ILE A 41 -29.18 12.76 -5.12
N ILE A 42 -30.41 12.76 -5.64
CA ILE A 42 -30.70 12.39 -7.03
C ILE A 42 -30.35 13.54 -7.97
N SER A 43 -30.67 14.77 -7.59
CA SER A 43 -30.40 15.97 -8.39
C SER A 43 -30.37 17.24 -7.51
N GLY A 44 -29.70 18.28 -7.99
CA GLY A 44 -29.61 19.55 -7.28
C GLY A 44 -28.76 19.47 -6.00
N CYS A 45 -29.20 20.15 -4.94
CA CYS A 45 -28.48 20.24 -3.66
C CYS A 45 -27.03 20.72 -3.82
N VAL A 46 -26.80 21.70 -4.68
CA VAL A 46 -25.46 22.24 -4.96
C VAL A 46 -25.12 23.29 -3.91
N THR A 47 -23.98 23.10 -3.24
CA THR A 47 -23.48 24.06 -2.25
C THR A 47 -22.76 25.21 -2.93
N THR A 48 -23.27 26.43 -2.75
CA THR A 48 -22.62 27.68 -3.18
C THR A 48 -22.38 28.56 -1.95
N GLY A 49 -21.12 28.66 -1.52
CA GLY A 49 -20.78 29.31 -0.24
C GLY A 49 -21.43 28.59 0.93
N SER A 50 -22.28 29.29 1.68
CA SER A 50 -23.03 28.74 2.83
C SER A 50 -24.45 28.28 2.48
N ILE A 51 -24.85 28.32 1.20
CA ILE A 51 -26.21 28.00 0.76
C ILE A 51 -26.19 26.70 -0.03
N VAL A 52 -27.15 25.82 0.23
CA VAL A 52 -27.43 24.64 -0.61
C VAL A 52 -28.68 24.91 -1.42
N SER A 53 -28.62 24.71 -2.74
CA SER A 53 -29.78 24.90 -3.62
C SER A 53 -30.87 23.86 -3.37
N PRO A 54 -32.11 24.10 -3.84
CA PRO A 54 -33.13 23.06 -3.91
C PRO A 54 -32.67 21.86 -4.77
N GLY A 55 -33.30 20.71 -4.55
CA GLY A 55 -32.97 19.47 -5.24
C GLY A 55 -33.97 18.36 -4.95
N VAL A 56 -33.53 17.12 -5.18
CA VAL A 56 -34.33 15.91 -4.94
C VAL A 56 -33.46 14.88 -4.25
N VAL A 57 -33.99 14.28 -3.18
CA VAL A 57 -33.30 13.27 -2.38
C VAL A 57 -34.15 12.00 -2.25
N CYS A 58 -33.47 10.86 -2.11
CA CYS A 58 -34.08 9.57 -1.79
C CYS A 58 -33.83 9.26 -0.31
N ILE A 59 -34.90 8.98 0.46
CA ILE A 59 -34.83 8.61 1.88
C ILE A 59 -35.83 7.50 2.15
N ASN A 60 -35.41 6.40 2.77
CA ASN A 60 -36.25 5.26 3.11
C ASN A 60 -37.06 4.71 1.92
N GLY A 61 -36.51 4.81 0.70
CA GLY A 61 -37.18 4.40 -0.53
C GLY A 61 -38.23 5.39 -1.06
N GLU A 62 -38.32 6.59 -0.51
CA GLU A 62 -39.20 7.68 -0.96
C GLU A 62 -38.39 8.79 -1.63
N VAL A 63 -38.86 9.28 -2.78
CA VAL A 63 -38.25 10.40 -3.50
C VAL A 63 -38.94 11.68 -3.08
N LEU A 64 -38.19 12.58 -2.45
CA LEU A 64 -38.70 13.81 -1.86
C LEU A 64 -37.99 15.04 -2.43
N GLU A 65 -38.75 16.13 -2.56
CA GLU A 65 -38.18 17.45 -2.83
C GLU A 65 -37.30 17.86 -1.65
N PHE A 66 -36.08 18.32 -1.95
CA PHE A 66 -35.23 19.01 -0.99
C PHE A 66 -35.37 20.51 -1.15
N ARG A 67 -35.89 21.17 -0.12
CA ARG A 67 -35.96 22.62 -0.01
C ARG A 67 -34.68 23.12 0.66
N GLY A 68 -33.80 23.66 -0.16
CA GLY A 68 -32.50 24.20 0.25
C GLY A 68 -32.58 25.43 1.14
N GLY A 69 -31.42 26.02 1.42
CA GLY A 69 -31.25 27.13 2.34
C GLY A 69 -29.83 27.18 2.91
N THR A 70 -29.64 27.87 4.03
CA THR A 70 -28.35 27.90 4.73
C THR A 70 -27.98 26.48 5.19
N ALA A 71 -26.77 26.04 4.83
CA ALA A 71 -26.27 24.72 5.13
C ALA A 71 -26.27 24.45 6.65
N GLN A 72 -26.85 23.33 7.06
CA GLN A 72 -26.79 22.82 8.43
C GLN A 72 -26.26 21.40 8.44
N THR A 73 -25.94 20.89 9.63
CA THR A 73 -25.42 19.52 9.80
C THR A 73 -26.51 18.45 9.70
N LYS A 74 -27.78 18.83 9.87
CA LYS A 74 -28.92 17.91 9.89
C LYS A 74 -30.06 18.35 8.98
N VAL A 75 -30.74 17.37 8.41
CA VAL A 75 -31.95 17.52 7.62
C VAL A 75 -33.08 16.70 8.21
N LYS A 76 -34.33 17.10 7.96
CA LYS A 76 -35.50 16.34 8.39
C LYS A 76 -36.58 16.36 7.32
N ILE A 77 -37.44 15.35 7.36
CA ILE A 77 -38.67 15.33 6.57
C ILE A 77 -39.72 16.18 7.31
N VAL A 78 -40.34 17.10 6.58
CA VAL A 78 -41.43 17.93 7.06
C VAL A 78 -42.68 17.56 6.30
N GLU A 79 -43.77 17.28 7.02
CA GLU A 79 -45.11 17.13 6.46
C GLU A 79 -45.93 18.36 6.80
N VAL A 80 -46.47 19.02 5.77
CA VAL A 80 -47.41 20.12 5.91
C VAL A 80 -48.78 19.64 5.44
N VAL A 81 -49.77 19.78 6.30
CA VAL A 81 -51.15 19.36 6.03
C VAL A 81 -52.01 20.60 5.83
N GLU A 82 -52.68 20.68 4.69
CA GLU A 82 -53.66 21.70 4.39
C GLU A 82 -55.06 21.15 4.63
N ASN A 83 -55.83 21.85 5.46
CA ASN A 83 -57.21 21.50 5.76
C ASN A 83 -58.15 22.30 4.88
N LEU A 84 -59.07 21.62 4.19
CA LEU A 84 -60.10 22.26 3.38
C LEU A 84 -61.44 22.16 4.10
N LEU A 85 -62.28 23.18 3.92
CA LEU A 85 -63.65 23.19 4.40
C LEU A 85 -64.53 22.39 3.44
N PHE A 86 -65.33 21.47 3.97
CA PHE A 86 -66.29 20.69 3.20
C PHE A 86 -67.69 21.34 3.29
N GLU A 87 -68.60 20.94 2.41
CA GLU A 87 -70.00 21.43 2.33
C GLU A 87 -70.79 21.25 3.65
N ASP A 88 -70.31 20.39 4.55
CA ASP A 88 -70.84 20.19 5.91
C ASP A 88 -70.30 21.19 6.94
N ASN A 89 -69.54 22.21 6.51
CA ASN A 89 -68.79 23.16 7.34
C ASN A 89 -67.73 22.51 8.26
N ILE A 90 -67.30 21.28 7.96
CA ILE A 90 -66.23 20.60 8.71
C ILE A 90 -64.92 20.74 7.94
N SER A 91 -63.89 21.24 8.64
CA SER A 91 -62.53 21.29 8.09
C SER A 91 -61.84 19.93 8.22
N LYS A 92 -61.34 19.38 7.12
CA LYS A 92 -60.69 18.07 7.07
C LYS A 92 -59.32 18.19 6.39
N PRO A 93 -58.31 17.39 6.78
CA PRO A 93 -57.00 17.39 6.13
C PRO A 93 -57.11 16.76 4.74
N VAL A 94 -56.80 17.53 3.69
CA VAL A 94 -56.94 17.07 2.29
C VAL A 94 -55.61 16.97 1.57
N ILE A 95 -54.77 18.00 1.64
CA ILE A 95 -53.50 18.03 0.90
C ILE A 95 -52.36 17.84 1.89
N LYS A 96 -51.56 16.79 1.68
CA LYS A 96 -50.36 16.52 2.46
C LYS A 96 -49.14 16.73 1.57
N THR A 97 -48.28 17.68 1.93
CA THR A 97 -47.03 17.94 1.23
C THR A 97 -45.87 17.51 2.11
N ARG A 98 -45.06 16.57 1.61
CA ARG A 98 -43.84 16.12 2.29
C ARG A 98 -42.61 16.58 1.52
N TYR A 99 -41.65 17.15 2.23
CA TYR A 99 -40.37 17.60 1.67
C TYR A 99 -39.27 17.51 2.72
N VAL A 100 -38.02 17.55 2.27
CA VAL A 100 -36.84 17.54 3.11
C VAL A 100 -36.27 18.95 3.19
N THR A 101 -35.87 19.39 4.37
CA THR A 101 -35.15 20.66 4.53
C THR A 101 -34.19 20.57 5.70
N PHE A 102 -33.30 21.55 5.84
CA PHE A 102 -32.42 21.65 6.99
C PHE A 102 -33.23 21.86 8.27
N GLY A 103 -32.88 21.09 9.31
CA GLY A 103 -33.59 21.17 10.58
C GLY A 103 -33.11 20.15 11.59
N THR A 104 -33.40 20.45 12.85
CA THR A 104 -33.09 19.61 14.01
C THR A 104 -34.36 19.05 14.64
N GLY A 105 -34.21 18.13 15.59
CA GLY A 105 -35.30 17.50 16.33
C GLY A 105 -35.42 15.99 16.09
N VAL A 106 -36.54 15.43 16.50
CA VAL A 106 -36.86 14.00 16.32
C VAL A 106 -36.95 13.66 14.84
N GLY A 107 -36.30 12.58 14.41
CA GLY A 107 -36.27 12.16 13.01
C GLY A 107 -35.31 12.98 12.11
N ALA A 108 -34.47 13.84 12.69
CA ALA A 108 -33.41 14.51 11.95
C ALA A 108 -32.28 13.53 11.61
N MET A 109 -31.79 13.60 10.38
CA MET A 109 -30.72 12.79 9.81
C MET A 109 -29.51 13.67 9.54
N ASP A 110 -28.30 13.09 9.62
CA ASP A 110 -27.09 13.84 9.36
C ASP A 110 -26.92 14.10 7.85
N TRP A 111 -26.74 15.37 7.48
CA TRP A 111 -26.56 15.77 6.08
C TRP A 111 -25.32 15.15 5.44
N VAL A 112 -24.30 14.84 6.24
CA VAL A 112 -23.06 14.20 5.77
C VAL A 112 -23.29 12.78 5.23
N ASP A 113 -24.37 12.11 5.67
CA ASP A 113 -24.74 10.80 5.15
C ASP A 113 -25.27 10.88 3.72
N PHE A 114 -25.76 12.06 3.31
CA PHE A 114 -26.29 12.26 1.96
C PHE A 114 -25.16 12.34 0.94
N LYS A 115 -25.15 11.38 0.02
CA LYS A 115 -24.16 11.34 -1.08
C LYS A 115 -24.83 11.67 -2.41
N ALA A 116 -24.09 12.34 -3.29
CA ALA A 116 -24.55 12.56 -4.66
C ALA A 116 -24.63 11.22 -5.39
N GLY A 117 -25.77 10.98 -6.06
CA GLY A 117 -25.95 9.82 -6.91
C GLY A 117 -24.91 9.79 -8.02
N PHE A 118 -24.35 8.61 -8.29
CA PHE A 118 -23.37 8.43 -9.35
C PHE A 118 -24.08 8.09 -10.67
N PRO A 119 -23.82 8.81 -11.77
CA PRO A 119 -24.42 8.48 -13.06
C PRO A 119 -23.97 7.08 -13.52
N THR A 120 -24.92 6.16 -13.73
CA THR A 120 -24.64 4.78 -14.15
C THR A 120 -23.79 4.70 -15.42
N LYS A 121 -23.93 5.69 -16.33
CA LYS A 121 -23.10 5.84 -17.54
C LYS A 121 -21.58 5.96 -17.28
N ASN A 122 -21.18 6.33 -16.06
CA ASN A 122 -19.78 6.49 -15.68
C ASN A 122 -19.20 5.22 -15.03
N ILE A 123 -19.98 4.14 -14.84
CA ILE A 123 -19.50 2.92 -14.18
C ILE A 123 -18.35 2.29 -14.97
N ASP A 124 -18.42 2.27 -16.30
CA ASP A 124 -17.36 1.72 -17.16
C ASP A 124 -16.01 2.43 -16.93
N THR A 125 -16.04 3.74 -16.66
CA THR A 125 -14.83 4.50 -16.35
C THR A 125 -14.22 4.11 -15.01
N LEU A 126 -15.03 3.74 -14.02
CA LEU A 126 -14.56 3.24 -12.73
C LEU A 126 -13.96 1.84 -12.90
N VAL A 127 -14.62 0.97 -13.65
CA VAL A 127 -14.12 -0.37 -13.96
C VAL A 127 -12.76 -0.27 -14.66
N ALA A 128 -12.65 0.56 -15.71
CA ALA A 128 -11.38 0.77 -16.40
C ALA A 128 -10.26 1.28 -15.47
N ARG A 129 -10.58 2.22 -14.56
CA ARG A 129 -9.62 2.72 -13.56
C ARG A 129 -9.22 1.65 -12.56
N ILE A 130 -10.15 0.82 -12.10
CA ILE A 130 -9.88 -0.29 -11.18
C ILE A 130 -9.02 -1.34 -11.88
N THR A 131 -9.38 -1.77 -13.09
CA THR A 131 -8.56 -2.70 -13.88
C THR A 131 -7.16 -2.15 -14.12
N ALA A 132 -7.00 -0.84 -14.38
CA ALA A 132 -5.67 -0.22 -14.49
C ALA A 132 -4.90 -0.22 -13.15
N LEU A 133 -5.58 -0.09 -12.01
CA LEU A 133 -4.97 -0.17 -10.68
C LEU A 133 -4.63 -1.60 -10.27
N GLU A 134 -5.42 -2.58 -10.67
CA GLU A 134 -5.16 -4.01 -10.42
C GLU A 134 -4.10 -4.57 -11.36
N ALA A 135 -4.06 -4.09 -12.60
CA ALA A 135 -3.01 -4.40 -13.57
C ALA A 135 -1.70 -3.69 -13.26
N ARG A 136 -1.71 -2.64 -12.41
CA ARG A 136 -0.45 -2.15 -11.85
C ARG A 136 0.15 -3.30 -11.05
N PRO A 137 1.31 -3.81 -11.46
CA PRO A 137 2.00 -4.79 -10.65
C PRO A 137 2.18 -4.18 -9.26
N LEU A 138 2.10 -4.96 -8.17
CA LEU A 138 2.61 -4.55 -6.83
C LEU A 138 4.04 -3.98 -6.87
N VAL A 139 4.68 -4.14 -8.03
CA VAL A 139 5.99 -3.76 -8.54
C VAL A 139 6.04 -2.33 -9.13
N GLY A 140 4.92 -1.58 -9.20
CA GLY A 140 4.87 -0.20 -9.73
C GLY A 140 5.70 0.82 -8.92
N ASN A 141 6.11 0.46 -7.71
CA ASN A 141 7.02 1.24 -6.87
C ASN A 141 8.46 0.72 -6.88
N ILE A 142 8.77 -0.31 -7.68
CA ILE A 142 10.12 -0.87 -7.76
C ILE A 142 10.84 -0.20 -8.94
N PRO A 143 11.93 0.55 -8.68
CA PRO A 143 12.72 1.13 -9.75
C PRO A 143 13.27 0.04 -10.69
N ILE A 144 13.26 0.32 -11.99
CA ILE A 144 13.97 -0.51 -12.97
C ILE A 144 15.45 -0.62 -12.55
N ASP A 145 16.02 -1.81 -12.73
CA ASP A 145 17.38 -2.17 -12.34
C ASP A 145 17.65 -2.27 -10.82
N LEU A 146 16.63 -2.22 -9.97
CA LEU A 146 16.78 -2.55 -8.55
C LEU A 146 17.33 -3.96 -8.39
N ILE A 147 18.38 -4.10 -7.58
CA ILE A 147 18.95 -5.39 -7.17
C ILE A 147 18.43 -5.74 -5.78
N ALA A 148 17.87 -6.95 -5.64
CA ALA A 148 17.35 -7.48 -4.39
C ALA A 148 17.97 -8.85 -4.05
N LEU A 149 17.95 -9.19 -2.76
CA LEU A 149 18.33 -10.51 -2.25
C LEU A 149 17.21 -11.52 -2.49
N TRP A 150 17.55 -12.69 -3.03
CA TRP A 150 16.63 -13.78 -3.32
C TRP A 150 17.07 -15.07 -2.64
N GLY A 151 16.33 -15.48 -1.60
CA GLY A 151 16.65 -16.64 -0.76
C GLY A 151 16.11 -17.98 -1.25
N ARG A 152 15.56 -18.05 -2.46
CA ARG A 152 14.96 -19.26 -3.06
C ARG A 152 15.75 -19.68 -4.32
N PRO A 153 15.50 -20.88 -4.86
CA PRO A 153 16.14 -21.35 -6.09
C PRO A 153 15.91 -20.41 -7.30
N ALA A 154 16.84 -20.44 -8.26
CA ALA A 154 16.80 -19.61 -9.46
C ALA A 154 15.60 -19.89 -10.39
N ASN A 155 15.07 -21.12 -10.39
CA ASN A 155 13.88 -21.48 -11.16
C ASN A 155 12.56 -20.91 -10.59
N GLU A 156 12.59 -20.34 -9.38
CA GLU A 156 11.46 -19.68 -8.75
C GLU A 156 11.52 -18.14 -8.84
N ILE A 157 12.46 -17.58 -9.62
CA ILE A 157 12.56 -16.12 -9.79
C ILE A 157 11.23 -15.58 -10.36
N PRO A 158 10.62 -14.57 -9.72
CA PRO A 158 9.34 -14.03 -10.18
C PRO A 158 9.43 -13.46 -11.60
N PRO A 159 8.31 -13.43 -12.35
CA PRO A 159 8.24 -12.74 -13.64
C PRO A 159 8.70 -11.28 -13.53
N LEU A 160 9.31 -10.75 -14.61
CA LEU A 160 9.92 -9.41 -14.69
C LEU A 160 11.20 -9.23 -13.87
N TRP A 161 11.69 -10.28 -13.21
CA TRP A 161 13.00 -10.31 -12.56
C TRP A 161 13.93 -11.25 -13.31
N VAL A 162 15.22 -10.94 -13.29
CA VAL A 162 16.28 -11.78 -13.85
C VAL A 162 17.39 -11.97 -12.82
N GLU A 163 18.13 -13.07 -12.89
CA GLU A 163 19.29 -13.26 -12.04
C GLU A 163 20.37 -12.19 -12.32
N TYR A 164 20.92 -11.60 -11.26
CA TYR A 164 21.98 -10.61 -11.33
C TYR A 164 23.33 -11.21 -10.95
N ILE A 165 24.11 -11.58 -11.97
CA ILE A 165 25.40 -12.25 -11.81
C ILE A 165 26.55 -11.32 -11.38
N GLY A 166 26.38 -9.99 -11.44
CA GLY A 166 27.44 -9.03 -11.09
C GLY A 166 27.93 -9.17 -9.64
N LEU A 167 27.05 -9.59 -8.72
CA LEU A 167 27.36 -9.84 -7.32
C LEU A 167 27.61 -11.32 -6.99
N ALA A 168 27.68 -12.20 -7.98
CA ALA A 168 27.94 -13.62 -7.73
C ALA A 168 29.29 -13.81 -7.01
N GLY A 169 29.25 -14.42 -5.82
CA GLY A 169 30.43 -14.66 -4.99
C GLY A 169 31.06 -13.40 -4.37
N ARG A 170 30.34 -12.27 -4.36
CA ARG A 170 30.79 -10.98 -3.82
C ARG A 170 29.84 -10.49 -2.73
N THR A 171 30.40 -9.81 -1.73
CA THR A 171 29.62 -9.07 -0.74
C THR A 171 29.46 -7.63 -1.22
N PRO A 172 28.22 -7.09 -1.35
CA PRO A 172 28.03 -5.70 -1.74
C PRO A 172 28.55 -4.76 -0.64
N VAL A 173 29.23 -3.71 -1.05
CA VAL A 173 29.70 -2.62 -0.16
C VAL A 173 29.07 -1.33 -0.64
N GLY A 174 28.69 -0.46 0.30
CA GLY A 174 28.10 0.83 -0.02
C GLY A 174 29.08 1.74 -0.75
N PHE A 175 28.60 2.43 -1.79
CA PHE A 175 29.36 3.48 -2.46
C PHE A 175 29.75 4.59 -1.46
N SER A 176 30.98 5.07 -1.56
CA SER A 176 31.49 6.19 -0.75
C SER A 176 32.39 7.06 -1.62
N ALA A 177 31.96 8.29 -1.89
CA ALA A 177 32.70 9.23 -2.75
C ALA A 177 34.05 9.68 -2.15
N THR A 178 34.27 9.48 -0.84
CA THR A 178 35.49 9.89 -0.13
C THR A 178 36.47 8.74 0.09
N ASP A 179 36.08 7.51 -0.25
CA ASP A 179 36.91 6.32 -0.06
C ASP A 179 37.39 5.82 -1.43
N ALA A 180 38.69 5.92 -1.67
CA ALA A 180 39.29 5.51 -2.94
C ALA A 180 39.07 4.03 -3.27
N ASP A 181 38.71 3.16 -2.32
CA ASP A 181 38.37 1.77 -2.60
C ASP A 181 36.89 1.60 -3.03
N PHE A 182 36.01 2.54 -2.70
CA PHE A 182 34.55 2.46 -2.89
C PHE A 182 33.92 3.66 -3.63
N ASP A 183 34.75 4.47 -4.30
CA ASP A 183 34.40 5.70 -5.01
C ASP A 183 33.81 5.51 -6.41
N VAL A 184 33.71 4.26 -6.87
CA VAL A 184 33.17 3.90 -8.19
C VAL A 184 32.21 2.72 -8.06
N VAL A 185 30.97 2.91 -8.54
CA VAL A 185 29.97 1.83 -8.59
C VAL A 185 30.47 0.70 -9.51
N GLY A 186 30.42 -0.54 -9.02
CA GLY A 186 30.87 -1.72 -9.77
C GLY A 186 32.36 -2.01 -9.66
N LYS A 187 33.14 -1.19 -8.92
CA LYS A 187 34.52 -1.51 -8.56
C LYS A 187 34.57 -2.81 -7.77
N VAL A 188 35.56 -3.65 -8.08
CA VAL A 188 35.73 -4.97 -7.45
C VAL A 188 37.04 -5.01 -6.67
N GLY A 189 37.06 -5.79 -5.59
CA GLY A 189 38.24 -5.98 -4.75
C GLY A 189 38.07 -7.15 -3.78
N GLY A 190 39.06 -7.33 -2.91
CA GLY A 190 39.08 -8.38 -1.88
C GLY A 190 39.68 -9.71 -2.35
N ALA A 191 39.90 -10.61 -1.38
CA ALA A 191 40.41 -11.96 -1.59
C ALA A 191 39.72 -12.93 -0.64
N LYS A 192 39.54 -14.20 -1.05
CA LYS A 192 38.94 -15.24 -0.21
C LYS A 192 39.90 -15.79 0.83
N SER A 193 41.20 -15.75 0.53
CA SER A 193 42.26 -16.25 1.41
C SER A 193 43.51 -15.40 1.26
N LYS A 194 44.43 -15.53 2.22
CA LYS A 194 45.74 -14.86 2.20
C LYS A 194 46.81 -15.78 2.75
N THR A 195 48.00 -15.69 2.16
CA THR A 195 49.23 -16.28 2.70
C THR A 195 50.09 -15.16 3.27
N LEU A 196 50.67 -15.38 4.46
CA LEU A 196 51.55 -14.39 5.07
C LEU A 196 52.85 -14.28 4.27
N SER A 197 53.29 -13.04 4.06
CA SER A 197 54.63 -12.76 3.53
C SER A 197 55.53 -12.21 4.64
N ILE A 198 56.84 -12.18 4.41
CA ILE A 198 57.81 -11.58 5.33
C ILE A 198 57.39 -10.14 5.72
N GLY A 199 56.84 -9.37 4.77
CA GLY A 199 56.36 -8.00 5.03
C GLY A 199 55.13 -7.91 5.94
N ASN A 200 54.47 -9.03 6.25
CA ASN A 200 53.35 -9.10 7.18
C ASN A 200 53.77 -9.54 8.59
N LEU A 201 55.02 -9.96 8.78
CA LEU A 201 55.51 -10.39 10.09
C LEU A 201 55.85 -9.18 10.97
N PRO A 202 55.49 -9.20 12.26
CA PRO A 202 55.98 -8.20 13.20
C PRO A 202 57.51 -8.21 13.26
N LYS A 203 58.11 -7.03 13.49
CA LYS A 203 59.55 -6.94 13.74
C LYS A 203 59.89 -7.75 14.98
N HIS A 204 60.80 -8.69 14.81
CA HIS A 204 61.33 -9.53 15.88
C HIS A 204 62.85 -9.59 15.76
N LYS A 205 63.53 -9.76 16.89
CA LYS A 205 64.99 -9.93 16.94
C LYS A 205 65.30 -11.06 17.89
N PHE A 206 66.04 -12.05 17.41
CA PHE A 206 66.52 -13.16 18.21
C PHE A 206 68.04 -13.19 18.18
N THR A 207 68.65 -13.54 19.31
CA THR A 207 70.08 -13.81 19.42
C THR A 207 70.22 -15.05 20.26
N TYR A 208 70.87 -16.10 19.75
CA TYR A 208 71.27 -17.21 20.57
C TYR A 208 72.67 -17.67 20.18
N LYS A 209 73.37 -18.26 21.14
CA LYS A 209 74.72 -18.80 20.96
C LYS A 209 74.72 -20.25 21.38
N LYS A 210 75.23 -21.12 20.53
CA LYS A 210 75.42 -22.53 20.84
C LYS A 210 76.76 -22.71 21.56
N ALA A 211 76.73 -23.37 22.72
CA ALA A 211 77.94 -23.78 23.43
C ALA A 211 78.66 -24.89 22.65
N VAL A 212 79.95 -24.69 22.39
CA VAL A 212 80.82 -25.68 21.76
C VAL A 212 81.84 -26.17 22.79
N PRO A 213 81.92 -27.49 23.06
CA PRO A 213 82.90 -28.03 24.00
C PRO A 213 84.33 -27.83 23.48
N GLY A 214 85.25 -27.41 24.36
CA GLY A 214 86.67 -27.24 24.06
C GLY A 214 87.46 -28.55 24.25
N ARG A 215 88.57 -28.71 23.53
CA ARG A 215 89.49 -29.82 23.76
C ARG A 215 90.43 -29.49 24.93
N GLY A 216 90.28 -30.19 26.05
CA GLY A 216 91.20 -30.15 27.20
C GLY A 216 91.34 -31.53 27.82
N TYR A 217 92.51 -31.85 28.37
CA TYR A 217 92.76 -33.09 29.12
C TYR A 217 92.29 -32.93 30.56
N LYS A 218 91.36 -33.77 31.02
CA LYS A 218 90.90 -33.79 32.42
C LYS A 218 90.70 -35.23 32.94
N PRO A 219 90.91 -35.49 34.24
CA PRO A 219 90.97 -36.84 34.81
C PRO A 219 89.62 -37.39 35.31
N GLU A 220 88.56 -36.58 35.34
CA GLU A 220 87.26 -36.94 35.95
C GLU A 220 86.14 -36.99 34.90
N ASN A 221 85.17 -37.91 35.10
CA ASN A 221 84.06 -38.18 34.17
C ASN A 221 82.96 -37.11 34.25
N THR A 222 83.27 -35.89 33.82
CA THR A 222 82.34 -34.76 33.72
C THR A 222 82.43 -34.11 32.34
N ASP A 223 81.41 -33.35 31.94
CA ASP A 223 81.33 -32.70 30.62
C ASP A 223 82.54 -31.78 30.35
N PHE A 224 83.00 -31.75 29.08
CA PHE A 224 84.14 -30.93 28.65
C PHE A 224 83.94 -29.43 28.97
N PRO A 225 85.02 -28.68 29.31
CA PRO A 225 84.90 -27.24 29.55
C PRO A 225 84.43 -26.49 28.30
N LEU A 226 83.59 -25.46 28.48
CA LEU A 226 83.13 -24.58 27.40
C LEU A 226 84.33 -23.99 26.64
N GLY A 227 84.44 -24.29 25.34
CA GLY A 227 85.55 -23.82 24.50
C GLY A 227 85.24 -22.54 23.74
N SER A 228 84.04 -22.43 23.18
CA SER A 228 83.59 -21.22 22.48
C SER A 228 82.07 -21.15 22.32
N LEU A 229 81.58 -20.00 21.88
CA LEU A 229 80.19 -19.75 21.49
C LEU A 229 80.15 -19.50 19.98
N GLN A 230 79.26 -20.22 19.28
CA GLN A 230 79.05 -20.02 17.85
C GLN A 230 77.59 -19.69 17.53
N ASP A 231 77.37 -19.00 16.42
CA ASP A 231 76.04 -18.87 15.84
C ASP A 231 75.59 -20.23 15.29
N ALA A 232 74.30 -20.51 15.42
CA ALA A 232 73.67 -21.68 14.85
C ALA A 232 72.25 -21.29 14.42
N ASP A 233 71.62 -22.13 13.60
CA ASP A 233 70.22 -21.96 13.21
C ASP A 233 69.31 -22.86 14.05
N THR A 234 68.13 -22.34 14.40
CA THR A 234 67.06 -23.17 14.96
C THR A 234 66.35 -23.93 13.84
N ASN A 235 65.39 -24.78 14.19
CA ASN A 235 64.47 -25.36 13.21
C ASN A 235 63.58 -24.29 12.56
N GLU A 236 63.10 -24.57 11.35
CA GLU A 236 62.07 -23.79 10.68
C GLU A 236 60.70 -24.06 11.32
N LEU A 237 59.89 -23.02 11.45
CA LEU A 237 58.51 -23.08 11.96
C LEU A 237 57.60 -22.29 11.02
N GLY A 238 56.41 -22.83 10.74
CA GLY A 238 55.47 -22.31 9.75
C GLY A 238 55.26 -23.30 8.60
N ASN A 239 54.08 -23.30 7.99
CA ASN A 239 53.72 -24.18 6.86
C ASN A 239 53.34 -23.42 5.59
N ASP A 240 53.45 -22.08 5.61
CA ASP A 240 53.09 -21.17 4.51
C ASP A 240 51.69 -21.40 3.90
N GLU A 241 50.78 -22.00 4.68
CA GLU A 241 49.44 -22.29 4.22
C GLU A 241 48.58 -21.03 4.13
N SER A 242 47.73 -20.99 3.11
CA SER A 242 46.74 -19.94 2.96
C SER A 242 45.61 -20.13 3.98
N PHE A 243 45.21 -19.05 4.65
CA PHE A 243 44.07 -19.08 5.56
C PHE A 243 42.89 -18.27 5.01
N SER A 244 41.68 -18.67 5.38
CA SER A 244 40.44 -18.03 4.93
C SER A 244 40.29 -16.63 5.53
N LEU A 245 39.89 -15.67 4.68
CA LEU A 245 39.44 -14.33 5.09
C LEU A 245 37.91 -14.21 5.10
N LEU A 246 37.19 -15.29 4.76
CA LEU A 246 35.73 -15.26 4.68
C LEU A 246 35.11 -15.26 6.08
N ASN A 247 34.32 -14.22 6.36
CA ASN A 247 33.38 -14.22 7.49
C ASN A 247 32.28 -15.26 7.26
N PRO A 248 31.59 -15.76 8.29
CA PRO A 248 30.42 -16.63 8.12
C PRO A 248 29.39 -16.02 7.17
N TYR A 249 28.92 -16.79 6.18
CA TYR A 249 28.03 -16.32 5.12
C TYR A 249 26.93 -17.33 4.78
N ARG A 250 25.86 -16.84 4.14
CA ARG A 250 24.82 -17.65 3.52
C ARG A 250 24.75 -17.31 2.03
N VAL A 251 24.74 -18.34 1.19
CA VAL A 251 24.60 -18.18 -0.26
C VAL A 251 23.14 -17.92 -0.60
N VAL A 252 22.91 -16.84 -1.35
CA VAL A 252 21.61 -16.42 -1.89
C VAL A 252 21.82 -15.92 -3.31
N HIS A 253 20.76 -15.88 -4.11
CA HIS A 253 20.80 -15.24 -5.43
C HIS A 253 20.62 -13.73 -5.27
N PHE A 254 21.17 -12.97 -6.20
CA PHE A 254 20.78 -11.58 -6.42
C PHE A 254 19.90 -11.55 -7.65
N ILE A 255 18.81 -10.78 -7.60
CA ILE A 255 17.89 -10.63 -8.73
C ILE A 255 17.74 -9.15 -9.07
N GLN A 256 17.62 -8.85 -10.36
CA GLN A 256 17.44 -7.50 -10.89
C GLN A 256 16.04 -7.36 -11.50
N TYR A 257 15.33 -6.31 -11.14
CA TYR A 257 14.04 -5.99 -11.72
C TYR A 257 14.22 -5.38 -13.12
N LYS A 258 13.57 -5.96 -14.13
CA LYS A 258 13.62 -5.46 -15.52
C LYS A 258 12.37 -4.70 -15.95
N GLY A 259 11.30 -4.74 -15.15
CA GLY A 259 10.06 -4.08 -15.53
C GLY A 259 9.33 -4.76 -16.68
N VAL A 260 8.20 -4.16 -17.04
CA VAL A 260 7.44 -4.45 -18.27
C VAL A 260 7.96 -3.54 -19.38
#